data_AF-A0A2V8FJQ7-F1
#
_entry.id   AF-A0A2V8FJQ7-F1
#
_cell.length_a   1.000
_cell.length_b   1.000
_cell.length_c   1.000
_cell.angle_alpha   90.00
_cell.angle_beta   90.00
_cell.angle_gamma   90.00
#
_symmetry.space_group_name_H-M   'P 1'
#
loop_
_entity.id
_entity.type
_entity.pdbx_description
1 polymer ?
#
loop_
_entity_poly.entity_id
_entity_poly.type
_entity_poly.pdbx_seq_one_letter_code
_entity_poly.pdbx_strand_id
1 'polypeptide(L)'
;MTSSQTPAVRRVQIVTLSARAELGNVLRMSAALAVAVWMYLAVNGASFQDSRSGQRNLLPFQQLIRDRPQAEQRVFRELQEGLLEAEAKRAGAGTWPQVSLLAAEGIPPFAPDPTAKSSRYDWRLLTGGAFVNYLGLPERPDAPAWLLLVQEPEPGRPPDQTREDEEHHRLSTGAMLHVSTWVHADGKRVADRMVRLPQAEGWMQLYAVGPVAAPSGR
;
A
#
# COMPACT_ATOMS: atom_id res chain seq x y z
N MET A 1 -49.91 -62.98 13.67
CA MET A 1 -48.63 -63.37 14.30
C MET A 1 -47.56 -62.44 13.76
N THR A 2 -47.27 -61.36 14.49
CA THR A 2 -46.32 -60.31 14.11
C THR A 2 -45.07 -60.48 14.96
N SER A 3 -43.99 -60.96 14.36
CA SER A 3 -42.70 -61.15 15.02
C SER A 3 -41.97 -59.80 15.14
N SER A 4 -41.80 -59.31 16.36
CA SER A 4 -41.02 -58.11 16.67
C SER A 4 -39.53 -58.40 16.52
N GLN A 5 -38.87 -57.74 15.56
CA GLN A 5 -37.43 -57.85 15.34
C GLN A 5 -36.70 -56.81 16.19
N THR A 6 -35.99 -57.25 17.23
CA THR A 6 -35.20 -56.39 18.11
C THR A 6 -33.95 -55.87 17.36
N PRO A 7 -33.70 -54.55 17.31
CA PRO A 7 -32.54 -54.02 16.59
C PRO A 7 -31.22 -54.42 17.28
N ALA A 8 -30.31 -55.00 16.49
CA ALA A 8 -28.99 -55.40 16.96
C ALA A 8 -28.12 -54.16 17.26
N VAL A 9 -27.76 -53.99 18.53
CA VAL A 9 -26.90 -52.88 19.00
C VAL A 9 -25.46 -53.12 18.55
N ARG A 10 -25.00 -52.38 17.54
CA ARG A 10 -23.60 -52.40 17.07
C ARG A 10 -22.71 -51.64 18.04
N ARG A 11 -21.93 -52.36 18.85
CA ARG A 11 -20.89 -51.74 19.70
C ARG A 11 -19.67 -51.43 18.84
N VAL A 12 -19.34 -50.14 18.72
CA VAL A 12 -18.09 -49.67 18.12
C VAL A 12 -17.09 -49.44 19.23
N GLN A 13 -16.00 -50.20 19.23
CA GLN A 13 -14.92 -50.03 20.19
C GLN A 13 -14.07 -48.83 19.77
N ILE A 14 -14.18 -47.72 20.50
CA ILE A 14 -13.37 -46.53 20.28
C ILE A 14 -12.04 -46.75 21.02
N VAL A 15 -11.00 -47.14 20.28
CA VAL A 15 -9.64 -47.24 20.84
C VAL A 15 -9.04 -45.84 20.82
N THR A 16 -8.82 -45.26 22.00
CA THR A 16 -8.09 -43.99 22.15
C THR A 16 -6.62 -44.20 21.79
N LEU A 17 -6.08 -43.33 20.94
CA LEU A 17 -4.66 -43.34 20.58
C LEU A 17 -3.82 -43.15 21.86
N SER A 18 -2.74 -43.90 22.00
CA SER A 18 -1.81 -43.69 23.11
C SER A 18 -1.18 -42.30 23.01
N ALA A 19 -0.94 -41.63 24.14
CA ALA A 19 -0.33 -40.28 24.18
C ALA A 19 1.00 -40.18 23.40
N ARG A 20 1.76 -41.27 23.27
CA ARG A 20 2.99 -41.32 22.45
C ARG A 20 2.70 -41.27 20.94
N ALA A 21 1.63 -41.92 20.49
CA ALA A 21 1.20 -41.89 19.09
C ALA A 21 0.65 -40.50 18.71
N GLU A 22 -0.08 -39.87 19.64
CA GLU A 22 -0.58 -38.49 19.46
C GLU A 22 0.58 -37.50 19.34
N LEU A 23 1.57 -37.56 20.25
CA LEU A 23 2.75 -36.69 20.19
C LEU A 23 3.53 -36.89 18.88
N GLY A 24 3.69 -38.13 18.42
CA GLY A 24 4.33 -38.43 17.14
C GLY A 24 3.61 -37.81 15.95
N ASN A 25 2.28 -37.84 15.93
CA ASN A 25 1.48 -37.24 14.86
C ASN A 25 1.54 -35.70 14.89
N VAL A 26 1.50 -35.08 16.07
CA VAL A 26 1.62 -33.62 16.23
C VAL A 26 2.98 -33.13 15.72
N LEU A 27 4.07 -33.83 16.06
CA LEU A 27 5.42 -33.46 15.60
C LEU A 27 5.54 -33.57 14.08
N ARG A 28 5.00 -34.63 13.47
CA ARG A 28 4.99 -34.78 12.00
C ARG A 28 4.21 -33.67 11.31
N MET A 29 3.04 -33.31 11.85
CA MET A 29 2.20 -32.29 11.22
C MET A 29 2.78 -30.88 11.40
N SER A 30 3.42 -30.62 12.55
CA SER A 30 4.18 -29.39 12.78
C SER A 30 5.37 -29.28 11.83
N ALA A 31 6.12 -30.37 11.62
CA ALA A 31 7.22 -30.41 10.66
C ALA A 31 6.73 -30.18 9.22
N ALA A 32 5.61 -30.80 8.83
CA ALA A 32 5.02 -30.61 7.50
C ALA A 32 4.58 -29.15 7.28
N LEU A 33 3.95 -28.52 8.26
CA LEU A 33 3.57 -27.10 8.20
C LEU A 33 4.80 -26.21 8.11
N ALA A 34 5.83 -26.45 8.93
CA ALA A 34 7.07 -25.69 8.86
C ALA A 34 7.73 -25.79 7.48
N VAL A 35 7.79 -26.99 6.90
CA VAL A 35 8.32 -27.22 5.54
C VAL A 35 7.46 -26.51 4.49
N ALA A 36 6.14 -26.58 4.57
CA ALA A 36 5.24 -25.91 3.64
C ALA A 36 5.38 -24.38 3.70
N VAL A 37 5.47 -23.80 4.91
CA VAL A 37 5.74 -22.38 5.11
C VAL A 37 7.11 -22.00 4.56
N TRP A 38 8.15 -22.80 4.84
CA TRP A 38 9.49 -22.55 4.29
C TRP A 38 9.53 -22.64 2.76
N MET A 39 8.84 -23.61 2.15
CA MET A 39 8.73 -23.69 0.69
C MET A 39 7.96 -22.49 0.12
N TYR A 40 6.84 -22.12 0.73
CA TYR A 40 6.07 -20.95 0.34
C TYR A 40 6.94 -19.68 0.43
N LEU A 41 7.69 -19.52 1.51
CA LEU A 41 8.62 -18.42 1.69
C LEU A 41 9.84 -18.52 0.76
N ALA A 42 10.30 -19.69 0.35
CA ALA A 42 11.41 -19.81 -0.59
C ALA A 42 10.96 -19.46 -2.02
N VAL A 43 9.78 -19.93 -2.43
CA VAL A 43 9.19 -19.67 -3.76
C VAL A 43 8.78 -18.21 -3.90
N ASN A 44 8.13 -17.63 -2.89
CA ASN A 44 7.73 -16.21 -2.89
C ASN A 44 8.83 -15.28 -2.36
N GLY A 45 9.82 -15.81 -1.64
CA GLY A 45 10.97 -15.07 -1.10
C GLY A 45 12.03 -14.74 -2.14
N ALA A 46 12.09 -15.52 -3.22
CA ALA A 46 12.94 -15.21 -4.38
C ALA A 46 12.61 -13.82 -4.97
N SER A 47 11.38 -13.33 -4.79
CA SER A 47 10.96 -11.97 -5.14
C SER A 47 11.58 -10.87 -4.25
N PHE A 48 12.13 -11.21 -3.09
CA PHE A 48 12.77 -10.26 -2.17
C PHE A 48 14.30 -10.17 -2.39
N GLN A 49 14.94 -11.17 -3.02
CA GLN A 49 16.38 -11.13 -3.29
C GLN A 49 16.76 -10.22 -4.48
N ASP A 50 15.80 -9.83 -5.32
CA ASP A 50 16.00 -8.85 -6.40
C ASP A 50 16.09 -7.39 -5.90
N SER A 51 16.17 -7.20 -4.59
CA SER A 51 16.33 -5.90 -3.94
C SER A 51 17.55 -5.11 -4.41
N ARG A 52 18.62 -5.76 -4.89
CA ARG A 52 19.81 -5.09 -5.46
C ARG A 52 19.68 -4.71 -6.94
N SER A 53 18.78 -5.34 -7.69
CA SER A 53 18.50 -4.97 -9.08
C SER A 53 17.50 -3.80 -9.15
N GLY A 54 16.56 -3.71 -8.21
CA GLY A 54 15.61 -2.59 -8.11
C GLY A 54 16.27 -1.22 -7.95
N GLN A 55 17.39 -1.11 -7.22
CA GLN A 55 18.16 0.15 -7.12
C GLN A 55 18.86 0.55 -8.43
N ARG A 56 19.17 -0.40 -9.32
CA ARG A 56 19.92 -0.12 -10.57
C ARG A 56 19.06 0.56 -11.64
N ASN A 57 17.74 0.58 -11.47
CA ASN A 57 16.80 1.17 -12.43
C ASN A 57 16.15 2.47 -11.92
N LEU A 58 16.58 2.99 -10.77
CA LEU A 58 16.05 4.24 -10.24
C LEU A 58 16.72 5.44 -10.91
N LEU A 59 15.91 6.43 -11.26
CA LEU A 59 16.39 7.74 -11.68
C LEU A 59 16.96 8.51 -10.47
N PRO A 60 17.79 9.56 -10.69
CA PRO A 60 18.41 10.31 -9.59
C PRO A 60 17.44 10.94 -8.58
N PHE A 61 16.20 11.18 -9.00
CA PHE A 61 15.14 11.72 -8.16
C PHE A 61 14.21 10.64 -7.58
N GLN A 62 14.57 9.36 -7.68
CA GLN A 62 13.74 8.24 -7.22
C GLN A 62 14.45 7.47 -6.10
N GLN A 63 13.69 7.03 -5.09
CA GLN A 63 14.21 6.24 -3.97
C GLN A 63 13.18 5.22 -3.49
N LEU A 64 13.65 4.09 -2.95
CA LEU A 64 12.79 3.13 -2.25
C LEU A 64 12.49 3.60 -0.83
N ILE A 65 11.23 3.49 -0.42
CA ILE A 65 10.78 3.91 0.91
C ILE A 65 11.47 3.12 2.03
N ARG A 66 11.80 1.84 1.81
CA ARG A 66 12.48 0.99 2.80
C ARG A 66 13.87 1.49 3.19
N ASP A 67 14.49 2.32 2.33
CA ASP A 67 15.81 2.90 2.56
C ASP A 67 15.70 4.25 3.33
N ARG A 68 14.48 4.70 3.66
CA ARG A 68 14.19 5.94 4.40
C ARG A 68 14.04 5.69 5.91
N PRO A 69 14.14 6.74 6.76
CA PRO A 69 13.88 6.63 8.20
C PRO A 69 12.49 6.05 8.51
N GLN A 70 12.36 5.31 9.61
CA GLN A 70 11.10 4.64 9.99
C GLN A 70 9.90 5.60 10.10
N ALA A 71 10.14 6.84 10.57
CA ALA A 71 9.10 7.87 10.63
C ALA A 71 8.54 8.22 9.24
N GLU A 72 9.39 8.25 8.22
CA GLU A 72 8.97 8.52 6.84
C GLU A 72 8.27 7.31 6.22
N GLN A 73 8.75 6.09 6.48
CA GLN A 73 8.08 4.86 6.05
C GLN A 73 6.64 4.76 6.58
N ARG A 74 6.43 5.29 7.79
CA ARG A 74 5.11 5.37 8.39
C ARG A 74 4.19 6.34 7.63
N VAL A 75 4.64 7.59 7.43
CA VAL A 75 3.84 8.59 6.70
C VAL A 75 3.54 8.13 5.28
N PHE A 76 4.49 7.47 4.61
CA PHE A 76 4.26 6.88 3.30
C PHE A 76 3.12 5.84 3.32
N ARG A 77 3.13 4.88 4.27
CA ARG A 77 2.02 3.90 4.39
C ARG A 77 0.69 4.59 4.66
N GLU A 78 0.67 5.55 5.58
CA GLU A 78 -0.52 6.32 5.89
C GLU A 78 -1.04 7.08 4.65
N LEU A 79 -0.16 7.63 3.82
CA LEU A 79 -0.54 8.26 2.55
C LEU A 79 -1.14 7.27 1.56
N GLN A 80 -0.62 6.05 1.47
CA GLN A 80 -1.19 5.01 0.61
C GLN A 80 -2.61 4.63 1.07
N GLU A 81 -2.81 4.49 2.38
CA GLU A 81 -4.13 4.26 2.96
C GLU A 81 -5.09 5.43 2.69
N GLY A 82 -4.64 6.66 2.94
CA GLY A 82 -5.42 7.86 2.69
C GLY A 82 -5.77 8.10 1.22
N LEU A 83 -4.88 7.72 0.29
CA LEU A 83 -5.12 7.77 -1.14
C LEU A 83 -6.27 6.84 -1.54
N LEU A 84 -6.28 5.59 -1.08
CA LEU A 84 -7.34 4.63 -1.40
C LEU A 84 -8.73 5.15 -0.96
N GLU A 85 -8.81 5.74 0.23
CA GLU A 85 -10.04 6.36 0.72
C GLU A 85 -10.43 7.60 -0.10
N ALA A 86 -9.45 8.42 -0.49
CA ALA A 86 -9.68 9.59 -1.32
C ALA A 86 -10.19 9.21 -2.72
N GLU A 87 -9.65 8.15 -3.32
CA GLU A 87 -10.07 7.58 -4.60
C GLU A 87 -11.48 7.02 -4.54
N ALA A 88 -11.82 6.25 -3.49
CA ALA A 88 -13.17 5.73 -3.30
C ALA A 88 -14.21 6.85 -3.24
N LYS A 89 -13.91 7.91 -2.47
CA LYS A 89 -14.77 9.10 -2.39
C LYS A 89 -14.83 9.85 -3.72
N ARG A 90 -13.70 10.01 -4.41
CA ARG A 90 -13.64 10.65 -5.72
C ARG A 90 -14.48 9.89 -6.76
N ALA A 91 -14.47 8.57 -6.73
CA ALA A 91 -15.25 7.74 -7.63
C ALA A 91 -16.77 7.89 -7.38
N GLY A 92 -17.19 7.99 -6.11
CA GLY A 92 -18.59 8.18 -5.75
C GLY A 92 -19.11 9.62 -5.95
N ALA A 93 -18.31 10.62 -5.58
CA ALA A 93 -18.75 12.03 -5.53
C ALA A 93 -18.41 12.83 -6.80
N GLY A 94 -17.52 12.32 -7.66
CA GLY A 94 -17.07 13.05 -8.85
C GLY A 94 -16.02 14.14 -8.58
N THR A 95 -15.72 14.44 -7.31
CA THR A 95 -14.75 15.44 -6.88
C THR A 95 -13.82 14.87 -5.81
N TRP A 96 -12.58 15.34 -5.76
CA TRP A 96 -11.62 14.93 -4.73
C TRP A 96 -12.03 15.45 -3.35
N PRO A 97 -11.99 14.60 -2.30
CA PRO A 97 -12.39 15.01 -0.96
C PRO A 97 -11.41 16.02 -0.36
N GLN A 98 -11.96 17.03 0.32
CA GLN A 98 -11.16 17.99 1.08
C GLN A 98 -10.41 17.28 2.22
N VAL A 99 -9.22 17.79 2.56
CA VAL A 99 -8.42 17.27 3.69
C VAL A 99 -9.22 17.27 5.00
N SER A 100 -10.02 18.30 5.25
CA SER A 100 -10.85 18.39 6.46
C SER A 100 -11.88 17.27 6.56
N LEU A 101 -12.41 16.80 5.43
CA LEU A 101 -13.32 15.66 5.40
C LEU A 101 -12.57 14.37 5.74
N LEU A 102 -11.41 14.14 5.11
CA LEU A 102 -10.58 12.97 5.39
C LEU A 102 -10.15 12.93 6.88
N ALA A 103 -9.74 14.08 7.42
CA ALA A 103 -9.37 14.22 8.82
C ALA A 103 -10.55 13.96 9.78
N ALA A 104 -11.74 14.48 9.47
CA ALA A 104 -12.94 14.28 10.29
C ALA A 104 -13.38 12.81 10.36
N GLU A 105 -13.08 12.04 9.32
CA GLU A 105 -13.35 10.60 9.27
C GLU A 105 -12.24 9.75 9.89
N GLY A 106 -11.17 10.37 10.42
CA GLY A 106 -10.07 9.66 11.06
C GLY A 106 -9.09 9.00 10.07
N ILE A 107 -9.08 9.43 8.81
CA ILE A 107 -8.23 8.84 7.77
C ILE A 107 -6.80 9.38 7.88
N PRO A 108 -5.78 8.53 8.13
CA PRO A 108 -4.39 8.98 8.17
C PRO A 108 -3.86 9.28 6.75
N PRO A 109 -2.80 10.12 6.61
CA PRO A 109 -2.15 10.93 7.65
C PRO A 109 -2.89 12.26 7.90
N PHE A 110 -4.09 12.44 7.33
CA PHE A 110 -4.86 13.68 7.41
C PHE A 110 -5.47 13.89 8.81
N ALA A 111 -5.84 12.80 9.47
CA ALA A 111 -6.30 12.82 10.86
C ALA A 111 -5.13 12.91 11.85
N PRO A 112 -5.22 13.75 12.90
CA PRO A 112 -4.19 13.82 13.93
C PRO A 112 -4.08 12.51 14.72
N ASP A 113 -2.90 11.89 14.74
CA ASP A 113 -2.61 10.76 15.63
C ASP A 113 -1.90 11.25 16.91
N PRO A 114 -2.54 11.20 18.09
CA PRO A 114 -1.92 11.59 19.35
C PRO A 114 -0.79 10.65 19.80
N THR A 115 -0.71 9.45 19.24
CA THR A 115 0.32 8.45 19.56
C THR A 115 1.56 8.57 18.67
N ALA A 116 1.46 9.34 17.57
CA ALA A 116 2.56 9.56 16.66
C ALA A 116 3.63 10.45 17.29
N LYS A 117 4.87 9.95 17.32
CA LYS A 117 6.06 10.73 17.70
C LYS A 117 6.64 11.54 16.54
N SER A 118 6.06 11.45 15.35
CA SER A 118 6.47 12.18 14.16
C SER A 118 5.98 13.63 14.19
N SER A 119 6.51 14.44 13.26
CA SER A 119 6.03 15.80 13.03
C SER A 119 4.55 15.81 12.67
N ARG A 120 3.83 16.83 13.16
CA ARG A 120 2.51 17.18 12.64
C ARG A 120 2.66 17.89 11.30
N TYR A 121 1.67 17.66 10.44
CA TYR A 121 1.61 18.18 9.09
C TYR A 121 0.34 19.00 8.90
N ASP A 122 0.49 20.18 8.29
CA ASP A 122 -0.62 20.94 7.76
C ASP A 122 -0.88 20.45 6.33
N TRP A 123 -1.92 19.63 6.19
CA TRP A 123 -2.30 19.02 4.93
C TRP A 123 -3.25 19.92 4.14
N ARG A 124 -2.99 20.07 2.84
CA ARG A 124 -3.77 20.92 1.95
C ARG A 124 -4.10 20.17 0.67
N LEU A 125 -5.34 20.34 0.19
CA LEU A 125 -5.76 19.90 -1.14
C LEU A 125 -5.59 21.08 -2.10
N LEU A 126 -4.81 20.87 -3.16
CA LEU A 126 -4.65 21.82 -4.26
C LEU A 126 -5.08 21.15 -5.55
N THR A 127 -5.94 21.80 -6.32
CA THR A 127 -6.46 21.27 -7.59
C THR A 127 -6.20 22.25 -8.73
N GLY A 128 -5.76 21.76 -9.89
CA GLY A 128 -5.47 22.62 -11.03
C GLY A 128 -5.39 21.89 -12.37
N GLY A 129 -6.45 21.99 -13.17
CA GLY A 129 -6.58 21.22 -14.41
C GLY A 129 -6.75 19.73 -14.10
N ALA A 130 -5.99 18.88 -14.78
CA ALA A 130 -5.98 17.43 -14.52
C ALA A 130 -5.16 17.01 -13.28
N PHE A 131 -4.58 17.95 -12.54
CA PHE A 131 -3.67 17.64 -11.45
C PHE A 131 -4.28 17.95 -10.09
N VAL A 132 -3.99 17.08 -9.13
CA VAL A 132 -4.46 17.13 -7.75
C VAL A 132 -3.27 16.86 -6.82
N ASN A 133 -3.07 17.73 -5.84
CA ASN A 133 -2.01 17.59 -4.84
C ASN A 133 -2.62 17.50 -3.45
N TYR A 134 -2.26 16.47 -2.69
CA TYR A 134 -2.31 16.54 -1.23
C TYR A 134 -0.91 16.89 -0.73
N LEU A 135 -0.74 18.14 -0.31
CA LEU A 135 0.52 18.72 0.15
C LEU A 135 0.55 18.74 1.68
N GLY A 136 1.52 18.04 2.28
CA GLY A 136 1.75 18.02 3.72
C GLY A 136 2.96 18.86 4.08
N LEU A 137 2.72 20.02 4.69
CA LEU A 137 3.78 20.91 5.16
C LEU A 137 4.10 20.65 6.63
N PRO A 138 5.36 20.38 7.01
CA PRO A 138 5.70 20.05 8.39
C PRO A 138 5.70 21.29 9.28
N GLU A 139 5.19 21.16 10.51
CA GLU A 139 5.33 22.21 11.53
C GLU A 139 6.81 22.38 11.96
N ARG A 140 7.53 21.26 12.01
CA ARG A 140 8.94 21.19 12.41
C ARG A 140 9.88 21.60 11.27
N PRO A 141 10.92 22.40 11.54
CA PRO A 141 11.82 22.92 10.50
C PRO A 141 12.74 21.86 9.88
N ASP A 142 13.02 20.78 10.61
CA ASP A 142 13.93 19.70 10.24
C ASP A 142 13.20 18.50 9.61
N ALA A 143 11.88 18.56 9.51
CA ALA A 143 11.09 17.48 8.92
C ALA A 143 10.86 17.71 7.42
N PRO A 144 10.76 16.63 6.64
CA PRO A 144 10.50 16.75 5.22
C PRO A 144 9.03 17.10 4.95
N ALA A 145 8.76 17.76 3.82
CA ALA A 145 7.42 17.92 3.29
C ALA A 145 7.03 16.71 2.42
N TRP A 146 5.72 16.48 2.31
CA TRP A 146 5.14 15.37 1.56
C TRP A 146 4.21 15.87 0.48
N LEU A 147 4.21 15.19 -0.65
CA LEU A 147 3.31 15.47 -1.76
C LEU A 147 2.78 14.15 -2.32
N LEU A 148 1.47 13.99 -2.29
CA LEU A 148 0.77 13.00 -3.09
C LEU A 148 0.24 13.72 -4.33
N LEU A 149 0.78 13.37 -5.49
CA LEU A 149 0.41 13.93 -6.79
C LEU A 149 -0.47 12.91 -7.51
N VAL A 150 -1.66 13.35 -7.92
CA VAL A 150 -2.57 12.58 -8.76
C VAL A 150 -2.83 13.36 -10.04
N GLN A 151 -2.70 12.67 -11.18
CA GLN A 151 -3.06 13.17 -12.49
C GLN A 151 -4.25 12.38 -13.03
N GLU A 152 -5.35 13.09 -13.26
CA GLU A 152 -6.55 12.57 -13.92
C GLU A 152 -6.34 12.47 -15.44
N PRO A 153 -7.08 11.58 -16.13
CA PRO A 153 -7.02 11.51 -17.58
C PRO A 153 -7.59 12.79 -18.20
N GLU A 154 -6.99 13.25 -19.30
CA GLU A 154 -7.52 14.39 -20.04
C GLU A 154 -8.94 14.08 -20.59
N PRO A 155 -9.91 14.99 -20.41
CA PRO A 155 -11.26 14.80 -20.95
C PRO A 155 -11.25 14.53 -22.46
N GLY A 156 -11.98 13.50 -22.89
CA GLY A 156 -12.13 13.14 -24.31
C GLY A 156 -10.97 12.32 -24.90
N ARG A 157 -9.94 11.98 -24.12
CA ARG A 157 -8.95 10.99 -24.55
C ARG A 157 -9.50 9.56 -24.48
N PRO A 158 -9.02 8.64 -25.33
CA PRO A 158 -9.30 7.23 -25.18
C PRO A 158 -8.86 6.74 -23.79
N PRO A 159 -9.56 5.73 -23.21
CA PRO A 159 -9.14 5.14 -21.95
C PRO A 159 -7.71 4.60 -22.01
N ASP A 160 -6.93 4.91 -20.97
CA ASP A 160 -5.60 4.35 -20.78
C ASP A 160 -5.70 2.84 -20.47
N GLN A 161 -5.03 2.03 -21.28
CA GLN A 161 -5.00 0.58 -21.18
C GLN A 161 -3.81 0.06 -20.36
N THR A 162 -3.05 0.96 -19.74
CA THR A 162 -1.94 0.58 -18.87
C THR A 162 -2.44 -0.32 -17.74
N ARG A 163 -1.61 -1.29 -17.36
CA ARG A 163 -1.90 -2.23 -16.28
C ARG A 163 -1.83 -1.50 -14.95
N GLU A 164 -2.71 -1.87 -14.02
CA GLU A 164 -2.66 -1.34 -12.65
C GLU A 164 -1.38 -1.77 -11.95
N ASP A 165 -0.71 -0.78 -11.35
CA ASP A 165 0.49 -0.91 -10.55
C ASP A 165 0.54 0.22 -9.51
N GLU A 166 1.70 0.50 -8.91
CA GLU A 166 1.86 1.54 -7.87
C GLU A 166 1.66 2.97 -8.41
N GLU A 167 1.81 3.18 -9.72
CA GLU A 167 1.65 4.50 -10.35
C GLU A 167 0.34 4.62 -11.14
N HIS A 168 -0.26 3.49 -11.54
CA HIS A 168 -1.44 3.44 -12.38
C HIS A 168 -2.62 2.88 -11.61
N HIS A 169 -3.47 3.76 -11.10
CA HIS A 169 -4.65 3.37 -10.32
C HIS A 169 -5.92 3.51 -11.16
N ARG A 170 -6.69 2.42 -11.32
CA ARG A 170 -7.97 2.47 -12.01
C ARG A 170 -9.10 2.68 -11.01
N LEU A 171 -9.83 3.78 -11.16
CA LEU A 171 -11.06 4.02 -10.41
C LEU A 171 -12.16 3.03 -10.83
N SER A 172 -13.15 2.82 -9.96
CA SER A 172 -14.34 2.02 -10.28
C SER A 172 -15.17 2.58 -11.44
N THR A 173 -14.98 3.86 -11.80
CA THR A 173 -15.53 4.50 -12.99
C THR A 173 -14.82 4.11 -14.29
N GLY A 174 -13.70 3.38 -14.20
CA GLY A 174 -12.83 2.98 -15.32
C GLY A 174 -11.73 3.99 -15.66
N ALA A 175 -11.75 5.18 -15.07
CA ALA A 175 -10.72 6.20 -15.27
C ALA A 175 -9.37 5.73 -14.70
N MET A 176 -8.30 5.87 -15.48
CA MET A 176 -6.94 5.58 -15.05
C MET A 176 -6.30 6.85 -14.50
N LEU A 177 -5.85 6.79 -13.25
CA LEU A 177 -5.10 7.83 -12.57
C LEU A 177 -3.62 7.51 -12.64
N HIS A 178 -2.81 8.55 -12.81
CA HIS A 178 -1.36 8.49 -12.65
C HIS A 178 -1.02 9.06 -11.28
N VAL A 179 -0.54 8.24 -10.35
CA VAL A 179 -0.33 8.59 -8.95
C VAL A 179 1.15 8.47 -8.58
N SER A 180 1.64 9.40 -7.77
CA SER A 180 3.01 9.35 -7.28
C SER A 180 3.15 10.03 -5.91
N THR A 181 3.99 9.45 -5.05
CA THR A 181 4.30 10.02 -3.73
C THR A 181 5.70 10.60 -3.73
N TRP A 182 5.83 11.79 -3.18
CA TRP A 182 7.06 12.57 -3.21
C TRP A 182 7.40 13.12 -1.83
N VAL A 183 8.69 13.31 -1.60
CA VAL A 183 9.24 13.92 -0.38
C VAL A 183 10.21 15.04 -0.73
N HIS A 184 10.18 16.13 0.03
CA HIS A 184 11.12 17.24 -0.10
C HIS A 184 11.86 17.45 1.22
N ALA A 185 13.20 17.37 1.19
CA ALA A 185 14.02 17.44 2.40
C ALA A 185 13.89 18.80 3.13
N ASP A 186 13.88 19.90 2.38
CA ASP A 186 13.70 21.25 2.94
C ASP A 186 12.22 21.60 3.10
N GLY A 187 11.50 20.88 3.96
CA GLY A 187 10.04 20.94 4.04
C GLY A 187 9.48 22.36 4.27
N LYS A 188 10.13 23.19 5.09
CA LYS A 188 9.70 24.58 5.35
C LYS A 188 9.91 25.56 4.21
N ARG A 189 10.72 25.22 3.20
CA ARG A 189 10.97 26.08 2.04
C ARG A 189 10.03 25.77 0.88
N VAL A 190 9.25 24.70 0.99
CA VAL A 190 8.27 24.34 -0.02
C VAL A 190 7.19 25.42 -0.08
N ALA A 191 6.96 25.94 -1.29
CA ALA A 191 5.90 26.90 -1.52
C ALA A 191 4.54 26.20 -1.45
N ASP A 192 3.57 26.87 -0.81
CA ASP A 192 2.18 26.43 -0.82
C ASP A 192 1.52 26.74 -2.17
N ARG A 193 1.82 25.92 -3.17
CA ARG A 193 1.30 26.08 -4.52
C ARG A 193 1.20 24.73 -5.22
N MET A 194 0.45 24.74 -6.33
CA MET A 194 0.35 23.59 -7.20
C MET A 194 1.73 23.19 -7.75
N VAL A 195 2.15 21.96 -7.49
CA VAL A 195 3.37 21.33 -8.04
C VAL A 195 2.95 20.47 -9.21
N ARG A 196 3.56 20.69 -10.39
CA ARG A 196 3.27 19.93 -11.63
C ARG A 196 4.44 19.09 -12.11
N LEU A 197 5.67 19.52 -11.80
CA LEU A 197 6.90 18.85 -12.17
C LEU A 197 7.78 18.71 -10.91
N PRO A 198 7.42 17.82 -9.98
CA PRO A 198 8.08 17.72 -8.68
C PRO A 198 9.61 17.57 -8.78
N GLN A 199 10.09 16.76 -9.73
CA GLN A 199 11.52 16.54 -9.96
C GLN A 199 12.29 17.82 -10.32
N ALA A 200 11.66 18.78 -11.02
CA ALA A 200 12.28 20.06 -11.35
C ALA A 200 12.32 21.02 -10.15
N GLU A 201 11.50 20.74 -9.12
CA GLU A 201 11.38 21.51 -7.89
C GLU A 201 12.12 20.85 -6.71
N GLY A 202 12.99 19.86 -6.98
CA GLY A 202 13.83 19.23 -5.96
C GLY A 202 13.15 18.14 -5.13
N TRP A 203 11.96 17.68 -5.55
CA TRP A 203 11.27 16.57 -4.89
C TRP A 203 11.88 15.23 -5.28
N MET A 204 11.86 14.30 -4.31
CA MET A 204 12.26 12.91 -4.48
C MET A 204 11.03 12.02 -4.53
N GLN A 205 10.84 11.26 -5.60
CA GLN A 205 9.78 10.26 -5.72
C GLN A 205 10.09 9.04 -4.87
N LEU A 206 9.08 8.51 -4.19
CA LEU A 206 9.19 7.36 -3.31
C LEU A 206 8.39 6.19 -3.87
N TYR A 207 9.01 5.00 -3.84
CA TYR A 207 8.39 3.74 -4.24
C TYR A 207 8.40 2.72 -3.09
N ALA A 208 7.33 1.94 -2.98
CA ALA A 208 7.24 0.76 -2.13
C ALA A 208 8.13 -0.37 -2.68
N VAL A 209 8.03 -0.61 -3.98
CA VAL A 209 8.84 -1.58 -4.72
C VAL A 209 9.46 -0.90 -5.94
N GLY A 210 10.70 -1.27 -6.31
CA GLY A 210 11.36 -0.61 -7.44
C GLY A 210 10.53 -0.69 -8.72
N PRO A 211 10.56 0.35 -9.57
CA PRO A 211 9.75 0.39 -10.78
C PRO A 211 10.10 -0.81 -11.66
N VAL A 212 9.07 -1.45 -12.20
CA VAL A 212 9.26 -2.56 -13.12
C VAL A 212 9.88 -2.00 -14.39
N ALA A 213 11.07 -2.48 -14.75
CA ALA A 213 11.70 -2.06 -15.99
C ALA A 213 10.75 -2.35 -17.16
N ALA A 214 10.51 -1.36 -18.02
CA ALA A 214 9.77 -1.57 -19.26
C ALA A 214 10.43 -2.74 -20.02
N PRO A 215 9.65 -3.70 -20.57
CA PRO A 215 10.22 -4.76 -21.36
C PRO A 215 10.99 -4.12 -22.52
N SER A 216 12.30 -4.34 -22.56
CA SER A 216 13.14 -3.87 -23.67
C SER A 216 12.67 -4.58 -24.92
N GLY A 217 11.91 -3.87 -25.77
CA GLY A 217 11.53 -4.36 -27.09
C GLY A 217 12.79 -4.71 -27.87
N ARG A 218 12.95 -5.98 -28.20
CA ARG A 218 13.86 -6.47 -29.24
C ARG A 218 13.02 -6.96 -30.41
#